data_AF-A0A0A8JJW7-F1
#
_entry.id   AF-A0A0A8JJW7-F1
#
_cell.length_a   1.000
_cell.length_b   1.000
_cell.length_c   1.000
_cell.angle_alpha   90.00
_cell.angle_beta   90.00
_cell.angle_gamma   90.00
#
_symmetry.space_group_name_H-M   'P 1'
#
loop_
_entity.id
_entity.type
_entity.pdbx_description
1 polymer ?
#
loop_
_entity_poly.entity_id
_entity_poly.type
_entity_poly.pdbx_seq_one_letter_code
_entity_poly.pdbx_strand_id
1 'polypeptide(L)'
;MNFPIESYSFQITPIFRHIQLSVEVAGAYLHQGDTKETLQFYSSETAFRQGEPYFGAIQYEGSNDYDKKEPSLVSWRFKRANLPGELKQELETIEAFRKDTNSGPPTDPEAESIAFKFDRFNLAAKATIKEIRNALENYLFTIHLEENEI
;
A
#
# COMPACT_ATOMS: atom_id res chain seq x y z
N MET A 1 4.08 -11.98 11.11
CA MET A 1 5.24 -11.57 11.94
C MET A 1 5.20 -10.05 12.09
N ASN A 2 5.35 -9.50 13.31
CA ASN A 2 5.55 -8.06 13.50
C ASN A 2 7.00 -7.73 13.13
N PHE A 3 7.22 -7.05 12.00
CA PHE A 3 8.55 -6.53 11.69
C PHE A 3 8.89 -5.39 12.67
N PRO A 4 9.97 -5.51 13.47
CA PRO A 4 10.40 -4.42 14.33
C PRO A 4 10.79 -3.22 13.47
N ILE A 5 10.39 -2.02 13.90
CA ILE A 5 10.68 -0.73 13.24
C ILE A 5 12.19 -0.57 12.94
N GLU A 6 13.04 -1.20 13.75
CA GLU A 6 14.50 -1.18 13.66
C GLU A 6 15.09 -1.99 12.47
N SER A 7 14.27 -2.74 11.73
CA SER A 7 14.74 -3.56 10.60
C SER A 7 14.76 -2.83 9.25
N TYR A 8 14.18 -1.62 9.18
CA TYR A 8 14.10 -0.85 7.93
C TYR A 8 15.27 0.13 7.79
N SER A 9 15.81 0.26 6.58
CA SER A 9 16.99 1.09 6.29
C SER A 9 16.71 2.61 6.23
N PHE A 10 15.53 3.07 6.65
CA PHE A 10 15.07 4.45 6.45
C PHE A 10 14.15 4.95 7.58
N GLN A 11 14.05 6.28 7.72
CA GLN A 11 13.20 6.91 8.72
C GLN A 11 11.71 6.74 8.37
N ILE A 12 10.95 6.16 9.31
CA ILE A 12 9.51 5.92 9.14
C ILE A 12 8.73 7.08 9.77
N THR A 13 8.01 7.83 8.93
CA THR A 13 7.06 8.86 9.37
C THR A 13 5.81 8.21 9.97
N PRO A 14 5.05 8.93 10.83
CA PRO A 14 3.82 8.38 11.42
C PRO A 14 2.80 7.89 10.37
N ILE A 15 2.69 8.56 9.22
CA ILE A 15 1.77 8.16 8.17
C ILE A 15 2.24 6.91 7.42
N PHE A 16 3.54 6.80 7.13
CA PHE A 16 4.10 5.59 6.54
C PHE A 16 3.86 4.38 7.46
N ARG A 17 4.16 4.53 8.76
CA ARG A 17 3.90 3.48 9.75
C ARG A 17 2.42 3.11 9.83
N HIS A 18 1.53 4.10 9.75
CA HIS A 18 0.10 3.84 9.83
C HIS A 18 -0.42 3.06 8.62
N ILE A 19 0.08 3.38 7.42
CA ILE A 19 -0.24 2.62 6.21
C ILE A 19 0.34 1.20 6.32
N GLN A 20 1.60 1.05 6.75
CA GLN A 20 2.22 -0.25 6.96
C GLN A 20 1.38 -1.13 7.90
N LEU A 21 1.03 -0.61 9.09
CA LEU A 21 0.21 -1.34 10.05
C LEU A 21 -1.18 -1.66 9.47
N SER A 22 -1.74 -0.79 8.63
CA SER A 22 -3.03 -1.06 7.98
C SER A 22 -2.93 -2.22 6.99
N VAL A 23 -1.84 -2.28 6.21
CA VAL A 23 -1.58 -3.41 5.31
C VAL A 23 -1.39 -4.72 6.09
N GLU A 24 -0.62 -4.71 7.18
CA GLU A 24 -0.43 -5.88 8.06
C GLU A 24 -1.74 -6.34 8.69
N VAL A 25 -2.55 -5.41 9.21
CA VAL A 25 -3.86 -5.71 9.82
C VAL A 25 -4.85 -6.27 8.80
N ALA A 26 -4.78 -5.84 7.55
CA ALA A 26 -5.60 -6.40 6.48
C ALA A 26 -5.22 -7.86 6.13
N GLY A 27 -4.13 -8.39 6.69
CA GLY A 27 -3.68 -9.77 6.46
C GLY A 27 -2.67 -9.93 5.33
N ALA A 28 -2.20 -8.83 4.73
CA ALA A 28 -1.22 -8.90 3.66
C ALA A 28 0.19 -9.21 4.19
N TYR A 29 1.00 -9.88 3.38
CA TYR A 29 2.42 -10.09 3.68
C TYR A 29 3.26 -8.94 3.13
N LEU A 30 4.01 -8.25 4.00
CA LEU A 30 4.94 -7.20 3.61
C LEU A 30 6.35 -7.75 3.36
N HIS A 31 6.97 -7.26 2.30
CA HIS A 31 8.37 -7.49 1.97
C HIS A 31 9.05 -6.18 1.59
N GLN A 32 10.26 -5.95 2.11
CA GLN A 32 11.08 -4.83 1.67
C GLN A 32 11.70 -5.18 0.31
N GLY A 33 11.35 -4.42 -0.73
CA GLY A 33 11.93 -4.61 -2.06
C GLY A 33 13.38 -4.12 -2.15
N ASP A 34 13.96 -4.19 -3.36
CA ASP A 34 15.36 -3.81 -3.62
C ASP A 34 15.65 -2.31 -3.43
N THR A 35 14.62 -1.47 -3.41
CA THR A 35 14.73 -0.03 -3.19
C THR A 35 14.55 0.31 -1.73
N LYS A 36 15.46 1.14 -1.20
CA LYS A 36 15.56 1.49 0.24
C LYS A 36 14.32 2.13 0.87
N GLU A 37 13.30 2.50 0.09
CA GLU A 37 12.16 3.32 0.54
C GLU A 37 10.82 2.74 0.08
N THR A 38 10.77 1.42 -0.18
CA THR A 38 9.59 0.75 -0.73
C THR A 38 9.29 -0.54 0.02
N LEU A 39 8.07 -0.67 0.54
CA LEU A 39 7.54 -1.94 1.04
C LEU A 39 6.50 -2.46 0.05
N GLN A 40 6.78 -3.60 -0.56
CA GLN A 40 5.83 -4.32 -1.39
C GLN A 40 4.95 -5.18 -0.49
N PHE A 41 3.70 -5.40 -0.90
CA PHE A 41 2.81 -6.32 -0.19
C PHE A 41 2.13 -7.32 -1.13
N TYR A 42 2.00 -8.54 -0.62
CA TYR A 42 1.48 -9.73 -1.29
C TYR A 42 0.24 -10.23 -0.55
N SER A 43 -0.56 -11.07 -1.20
CA SER A 43 -1.75 -11.70 -0.60
C SER A 43 -1.38 -12.51 0.65
N SER A 44 -0.29 -13.27 0.59
CA SER A 44 0.21 -14.08 1.70
C SER A 44 1.73 -14.28 1.61
N GLU A 45 2.35 -14.81 2.67
CA GLU A 45 3.76 -15.20 2.64
C GLU A 45 4.01 -16.33 1.62
N THR A 46 3.02 -17.22 1.47
CA THR A 46 3.06 -18.32 0.49
C THR A 46 3.12 -17.77 -0.93
N ALA A 47 2.24 -16.82 -1.27
CA ALA A 47 2.23 -16.16 -2.56
C ALA A 47 3.58 -15.52 -2.90
N PHE A 48 4.16 -14.80 -1.93
CA PHE A 48 5.51 -14.23 -2.08
C PHE A 48 6.56 -15.32 -2.38
N ARG A 49 6.59 -16.40 -1.59
CA ARG A 49 7.56 -17.50 -1.75
C ARG A 49 7.39 -18.26 -3.07
N GLN A 50 6.18 -18.31 -3.61
CA GLN A 50 5.88 -18.93 -4.91
C GLN A 50 6.17 -18.00 -6.10
N GLY A 51 6.56 -16.75 -5.85
CA GLY A 51 6.86 -15.77 -6.89
C GLY A 51 5.62 -15.16 -7.53
N GLU A 52 4.48 -15.17 -6.83
CA GLU A 52 3.29 -14.46 -7.27
C GLU A 52 3.52 -12.94 -7.30
N PRO A 53 2.83 -12.22 -8.19
CA PRO A 53 2.96 -10.78 -8.26
C PRO A 53 2.43 -10.08 -6.99
N TYR A 54 3.14 -9.06 -6.52
CA TYR A 54 2.69 -8.21 -5.42
C TYR A 54 1.41 -7.42 -5.80
N PHE A 55 0.54 -7.16 -4.83
CA PHE A 55 -0.67 -6.35 -5.03
C PHE A 55 -0.35 -4.86 -5.12
N GLY A 56 0.58 -4.39 -4.30
CA GLY A 56 0.96 -2.99 -4.28
C GLY A 56 2.22 -2.70 -3.48
N ALA A 57 2.46 -1.42 -3.26
CA ALA A 57 3.57 -0.95 -2.46
C ALA A 57 3.23 0.31 -1.65
N ILE A 58 3.96 0.48 -0.55
CA ILE A 58 4.06 1.72 0.22
C ILE A 58 5.42 2.33 -0.11
N GLN A 59 5.45 3.55 -0.62
CA GLN A 59 6.69 4.18 -1.04
C GLN A 59 6.71 5.66 -0.68
N TYR A 60 7.87 6.20 -0.28
CA TYR A 60 8.05 7.65 -0.27
C TYR A 60 8.18 8.22 -1.70
N GLU A 61 7.63 9.41 -1.91
CA GLU A 61 7.85 10.19 -3.11
C GLU A 61 8.64 11.45 -2.78
N GLY A 62 9.65 11.75 -3.60
CA GLY A 62 10.46 12.96 -3.47
C GLY A 62 11.96 12.68 -3.37
N SER A 63 12.71 13.69 -2.91
CA SER A 63 14.17 13.67 -2.84
C SER A 63 14.66 12.80 -1.67
N ASN A 64 15.60 11.90 -1.94
CA ASN A 64 16.34 11.08 -0.96
C ASN A 64 17.29 11.91 -0.08
N ASP A 65 17.06 13.23 0.04
CA ASP A 65 17.91 14.17 0.78
C ASP A 65 17.20 14.55 2.07
N TYR A 66 17.21 13.59 3.01
CA TYR A 66 16.60 13.67 4.33
C TYR A 66 17.15 14.83 5.17
N ASP A 67 18.37 15.27 4.87
CA ASP A 67 19.03 16.41 5.54
C ASP A 67 18.48 17.77 5.05
N LYS A 68 17.82 17.81 3.89
CA LYS A 68 17.24 19.04 3.31
C LYS A 68 15.72 19.12 3.42
N LYS A 69 15.03 17.98 3.40
CA LYS A 69 13.57 17.90 3.54
C LYS A 69 13.15 16.50 3.96
N GLU A 70 12.47 16.37 5.10
CA GLU A 70 11.84 15.10 5.45
C GLU A 70 10.89 14.66 4.33
N PRO A 71 11.00 13.42 3.82
CA PRO A 71 10.06 12.91 2.83
C PRO A 71 8.69 12.80 3.49
N SER A 72 7.82 13.74 3.12
CA SER A 72 6.49 13.87 3.72
C SER A 72 5.41 13.19 2.89
N LEU A 73 5.67 12.90 1.61
CA LEU A 73 4.68 12.32 0.71
C LEU A 73 4.84 10.81 0.66
N VAL A 74 3.84 10.09 1.17
CA VAL A 74 3.75 8.64 1.11
C VAL A 74 2.72 8.24 0.08
N SER A 75 3.14 7.38 -0.84
CA SER A 75 2.36 6.80 -1.92
C SER A 75 1.99 5.37 -1.53
N TRP A 76 0.70 5.14 -1.30
CA TRP A 76 0.14 3.80 -1.21
C TRP A 76 -0.45 3.44 -2.57
N ARG A 77 0.27 2.60 -3.31
CA ARG A 77 -0.07 2.27 -4.70
C ARG A 77 -0.44 0.81 -4.83
N PHE A 78 -1.37 0.53 -5.73
CA PHE A 78 -1.85 -0.80 -6.05
C PHE A 78 -1.69 -1.03 -7.55
N LYS A 79 -0.96 -2.09 -7.91
CA LYS A 79 -0.60 -2.41 -9.29
C LYS A 79 -1.83 -3.01 -9.99
N ARG A 80 -2.50 -2.24 -10.85
CA ARG A 80 -3.81 -2.61 -11.44
C ARG A 80 -3.83 -3.97 -12.11
N ALA A 81 -2.75 -4.33 -12.79
CA ALA A 81 -2.62 -5.61 -13.49
C ALA A 81 -2.58 -6.82 -12.55
N ASN A 82 -2.21 -6.60 -11.29
CA ASN A 82 -2.05 -7.65 -10.29
C ASN A 82 -3.25 -7.69 -9.33
N LEU A 83 -4.20 -6.77 -9.48
CA LEU A 83 -5.37 -6.72 -8.62
C LEU A 83 -6.48 -7.65 -9.12
N PRO A 84 -7.08 -8.44 -8.22
CA PRO A 84 -8.34 -9.13 -8.45
C PRO A 84 -9.47 -8.16 -8.82
N GLY A 85 -10.44 -8.62 -9.60
CA GLY A 85 -11.52 -7.77 -10.13
C GLY A 85 -12.32 -7.03 -9.06
N GLU A 86 -12.71 -7.70 -7.99
CA GLU A 86 -13.50 -7.13 -6.90
C GLU A 86 -12.70 -6.09 -6.11
N LEU A 87 -11.50 -6.44 -5.65
CA LEU A 87 -10.60 -5.51 -4.95
C LEU A 87 -10.27 -4.29 -5.82
N LYS A 88 -10.01 -4.50 -7.12
CA LYS A 88 -9.78 -3.40 -8.07
C LYS A 88 -10.98 -2.46 -8.13
N GLN A 89 -12.19 -2.99 -8.27
CA GLN A 89 -13.40 -2.18 -8.33
C GLN A 89 -13.60 -1.37 -7.04
N GLU A 90 -13.44 -2.00 -5.87
CA GLU A 90 -13.57 -1.29 -4.60
C GLU A 90 -12.57 -0.14 -4.49
N LEU A 91 -11.28 -0.41 -4.75
CA LEU A 91 -10.23 0.61 -4.72
C LEU A 91 -10.47 1.73 -5.75
N GLU A 92 -11.04 1.40 -6.91
CA GLU A 92 -11.37 2.38 -7.95
C GLU A 92 -12.47 3.37 -7.51
N THR A 93 -13.31 3.03 -6.53
CA THR A 93 -14.36 3.94 -6.03
C THR A 93 -13.86 4.95 -4.99
N ILE A 94 -12.69 4.73 -4.42
CA ILE A 94 -12.10 5.63 -3.43
C ILE A 94 -11.43 6.79 -4.17
N GLU A 95 -12.02 7.99 -4.09
CA GLU A 95 -11.48 9.19 -4.75
C GLU A 95 -10.58 10.04 -3.84
N ALA A 96 -10.80 9.97 -2.53
CA ALA A 96 -10.05 10.78 -1.57
C ALA A 96 -8.55 10.41 -1.60
N PHE A 97 -7.69 11.44 -1.67
CA PHE A 97 -6.23 11.29 -1.77
C PHE A 97 -5.73 10.55 -3.03
N ARG A 98 -6.63 10.23 -3.97
CA ARG A 98 -6.27 9.53 -5.19
C ARG A 98 -5.44 10.42 -6.10
N LYS A 99 -4.35 9.85 -6.64
CA LYS A 99 -3.43 10.47 -7.58
C LYS A 99 -2.65 9.39 -8.31
N ASP A 100 -3.25 8.82 -9.34
CA ASP A 100 -2.73 7.67 -10.10
C ASP A 100 -1.44 8.03 -10.86
N THR A 101 -1.31 9.28 -11.31
CA THR A 101 -0.12 9.79 -12.01
C THR A 101 0.41 11.08 -11.36
N ASN A 102 1.63 11.49 -11.73
CA ASN A 102 2.22 12.72 -11.20
C ASN A 102 1.63 14.00 -11.82
N SER A 103 1.01 13.88 -12.99
CA SER A 103 0.50 14.99 -13.81
C SER A 103 -0.81 14.61 -14.48
N GLY A 104 -1.74 15.56 -14.56
CA GLY A 104 -3.07 15.33 -15.16
C GLY A 104 -4.15 15.16 -14.09
N PRO A 105 -5.30 14.56 -14.45
CA PRO A 105 -6.38 14.32 -13.51
C PRO A 105 -5.92 13.37 -12.39
N PRO A 106 -6.47 13.51 -11.16
CA PRO A 106 -6.10 12.63 -10.04
C PRO A 106 -6.40 11.14 -10.32
N THR A 107 -7.46 10.86 -11.08
CA THR A 107 -7.85 9.52 -11.50
C THR A 107 -7.52 9.34 -12.98
N ASP A 108 -6.79 8.27 -13.28
CA ASP A 108 -6.43 7.89 -14.64
C ASP A 108 -6.61 6.37 -14.80
N PRO A 109 -7.69 5.91 -15.47
CA PRO A 109 -7.97 4.48 -15.67
C PRO A 109 -6.85 3.73 -16.42
N GLU A 110 -6.09 4.44 -17.25
CA GLU A 110 -5.00 3.86 -18.07
C GLU A 110 -3.67 3.82 -17.32
N ALA A 111 -3.57 4.47 -16.15
CA ALA A 111 -2.35 4.43 -15.37
C ALA A 111 -2.04 3.00 -14.87
N GLU A 112 -0.77 2.74 -14.60
CA GLU A 112 -0.32 1.42 -14.16
C GLU A 112 -0.86 1.03 -12.77
N SER A 113 -1.08 2.02 -11.91
CA SER A 113 -1.45 1.83 -10.53
C SER A 113 -2.62 2.73 -10.13
N ILE A 114 -3.47 2.21 -9.24
CA ILE A 114 -4.35 3.03 -8.41
C ILE A 114 -3.47 3.54 -7.28
N ALA A 115 -3.29 4.85 -7.15
CA ALA A 115 -2.36 5.40 -6.15
C ALA A 115 -3.02 6.43 -5.26
N PHE A 116 -2.76 6.33 -3.96
CA PHE A 116 -3.21 7.26 -2.93
C PHE A 116 -1.99 7.94 -2.32
N LYS A 117 -1.97 9.27 -2.34
CA LYS A 117 -0.81 10.04 -1.91
C LYS A 117 -1.16 10.90 -0.71
N PHE A 118 -0.41 10.70 0.36
CA PHE A 118 -0.66 11.35 1.64
C PHE A 118 0.56 12.16 2.07
N ASP A 119 0.35 13.44 2.33
CA ASP A 119 1.41 14.36 2.78
C ASP A 119 1.35 14.65 4.29
N ARG A 120 0.24 14.32 4.95
CA ARG A 120 -0.06 14.65 6.36
C ARG A 120 -0.92 13.61 7.04
N PHE A 121 -0.65 13.37 8.32
CA PHE A 121 -1.42 12.43 9.14
C PHE A 121 -2.59 13.10 9.88
N ASN A 122 -3.64 13.47 9.13
CA ASN A 122 -4.84 14.12 9.66
C ASN A 122 -6.06 13.17 9.68
N LEU A 123 -7.22 13.68 10.13
CA LEU A 123 -8.46 12.89 10.24
C LEU A 123 -8.93 12.35 8.88
N ALA A 124 -8.85 13.15 7.82
CA ALA A 124 -9.25 12.73 6.48
C ALA A 124 -8.35 11.60 5.96
N ALA A 125 -7.02 11.75 6.12
CA ALA A 125 -6.06 10.70 5.75
C ALA A 125 -6.32 9.39 6.52
N LYS A 126 -6.58 9.47 7.83
CA LYS A 126 -6.93 8.29 8.65
C LYS A 126 -8.21 7.61 8.17
N ALA A 127 -9.24 8.38 7.82
CA ALA A 127 -10.50 7.84 7.32
C ALA A 127 -10.29 7.11 5.99
N THR A 128 -9.59 7.74 5.03
CA THR A 128 -9.28 7.11 3.73
C THR A 128 -8.39 5.89 3.87
N ILE A 129 -7.34 5.94 4.70
CA ILE A 129 -6.48 4.77 4.96
C ILE A 129 -7.31 3.61 5.54
N LYS A 130 -8.25 3.90 6.44
CA LYS A 130 -9.16 2.88 6.99
C LYS A 130 -10.09 2.31 5.92
N GLU A 131 -10.59 3.13 5.00
CA GLU A 131 -11.45 2.69 3.89
C GLU A 131 -10.68 1.74 2.95
N ILE A 132 -9.49 2.15 2.50
CA ILE A 132 -8.59 1.32 1.68
C ILE A 132 -8.25 0.01 2.40
N ARG A 133 -7.93 0.08 3.69
CA ARG A 133 -7.67 -1.10 4.53
C ARG A 133 -8.85 -2.06 4.54
N ASN A 134 -10.07 -1.56 4.74
CA ASN A 134 -11.25 -2.42 4.80
C ASN A 134 -11.48 -3.15 3.47
N ALA A 135 -11.28 -2.47 2.32
CA ALA A 135 -11.37 -3.13 1.01
C ALA A 135 -10.34 -4.26 0.88
N LEU A 136 -9.10 -4.01 1.30
CA LEU A 136 -8.04 -5.01 1.29
C LEU A 136 -8.33 -6.17 2.26
N GLU A 137 -8.80 -5.87 3.48
CA GLU A 137 -9.13 -6.83 4.54
C GLU A 137 -10.28 -7.74 4.11
N ASN A 138 -11.35 -7.19 3.54
CA ASN A 138 -12.48 -7.97 3.04
C ASN A 138 -12.04 -8.98 1.97
N TYR A 139 -11.20 -8.54 1.04
CA TYR A 139 -10.69 -9.40 -0.02
C TYR A 139 -9.77 -10.51 0.53
N LEU A 140 -8.79 -10.13 1.36
CA LEU A 140 -7.82 -11.07 1.90
C LEU A 140 -8.46 -12.05 2.88
N PHE A 141 -9.45 -11.63 3.67
CA PHE A 141 -10.19 -12.54 4.54
C PHE A 141 -10.83 -13.68 3.75
N THR A 142 -11.42 -13.38 2.58
CA THR A 142 -12.02 -14.38 1.69
C THR A 142 -10.98 -15.39 1.20
N ILE A 143 -9.80 -14.94 0.71
CA ILE A 143 -8.72 -15.86 0.30
C ILE A 143 -8.30 -16.77 1.45
N HIS A 144 -8.03 -16.19 2.62
CA HIS A 144 -7.48 -16.96 3.73
C HIS A 144 -8.48 -17.98 4.28
N LEU A 145 -9.79 -17.76 4.13
CA LEU A 145 -10.78 -18.81 4.44
C LEU A 145 -10.65 -20.00 3.48
N GLU A 146 -10.55 -19.75 2.17
CA GLU A 146 -10.43 -20.79 1.15
C GLU A 146 -9.14 -21.61 1.31
N GLU A 147 -8.01 -20.97 1.68
CA GLU A 147 -6.74 -21.67 1.93
C GLU A 147 -6.76 -22.57 3.18
N ASN A 148 -7.65 -22.31 4.15
CA ASN A 148 -7.73 -23.09 5.39
C ASN A 148 -8.79 -24.21 5.35
N GLU A 149 -9.57 -24.31 4.28
CA GLU A 149 -10.57 -25.38 4.07
C GLU A 149 -10.03 -26.57 3.25
N ILE A 150 -8.76 -26.54 2.82
CA ILE A 150 -8.06 -27.57 2.03
C ILE A 150 -7.02 -28.29 2.89
#